data_AF-A0A2V8MS42-F1
#
_entry.id   AF-A0A2V8MS42-F1
#
_cell.length_a   1.000
_cell.length_b   1.000
_cell.length_c   1.000
_cell.angle_alpha   90.00
_cell.angle_beta   90.00
_cell.angle_gamma   90.00
#
_symmetry.space_group_name_H-M   'P 1'
#
loop_
_entity.id
_entity.type
_entity.pdbx_description
1 polymer ?
#
loop_
_entity_poly.entity_id
_entity_poly.type
_entity_poly.pdbx_seq_one_letter_code
_entity_poly.pdbx_strand_id
1 'polypeptide(L)'
;YKVRAFHHAVEGYKIADLLKANGTGAAEWADWGGFKMESLDSVKANLAITDAMGARAMIHSDSADGAQRLNQEVAKAMYAGRAAGINITEDQAIRWLTINPAWALDLDDRIGSIEVGKNADVVLWSGNPFSIYTKAEKVWIDGAMLFDRSDPAEKWRTDFELGVVREK
;
A
#
# COMPACT_ATOMS: atom_id res chain seq x y z
N TYR A 1 -4.08 15.26 22.84
CA TYR A 1 -3.63 14.71 21.55
C TYR A 1 -4.57 13.56 21.18
N LYS A 2 -4.72 13.22 19.89
CA LYS A 2 -5.52 12.07 19.43
C LYS A 2 -4.60 11.11 18.67
N VAL A 3 -4.58 9.83 19.07
CA VAL A 3 -3.82 8.80 18.34
C VAL A 3 -4.58 8.48 17.05
N ARG A 4 -3.93 8.64 15.89
CA ARG A 4 -4.54 8.33 14.58
C ARG A 4 -4.36 6.88 14.16
N ALA A 5 -3.20 6.27 14.44
CA ALA A 5 -2.97 4.89 14.07
C ALA A 5 -2.04 4.17 15.05
N PHE A 6 -2.25 2.86 15.23
CA PHE A 6 -1.23 1.95 15.75
C PHE A 6 -0.48 1.32 14.60
N HIS A 7 0.83 1.16 14.75
CA HIS A 7 1.70 0.53 13.74
C HIS A 7 1.91 -0.96 14.06
N HIS A 8 2.20 -1.73 13.01
CA HIS A 8 2.24 -3.18 12.98
C HIS A 8 0.87 -3.81 13.20
N ALA A 9 0.23 -3.48 14.34
CA ALA A 9 -1.09 -3.92 14.76
C ALA A 9 -1.35 -5.38 14.35
N VAL A 10 -0.37 -6.25 14.65
CA VAL A 10 -0.25 -7.62 14.10
C VAL A 10 -1.46 -8.50 14.45
N GLU A 11 -2.15 -8.13 15.53
CA GLU A 11 -3.39 -8.75 16.00
C GLU A 11 -4.53 -7.71 16.09
N GLY A 12 -4.50 -6.67 15.26
CA GLY A 12 -5.48 -5.58 15.20
C GLY A 12 -6.91 -6.08 15.02
N TYR A 13 -7.08 -7.18 14.26
CA TYR A 13 -8.34 -7.88 14.07
C TYR A 13 -9.05 -8.28 15.39
N LYS A 14 -8.30 -8.49 16.49
CA LYS A 14 -8.88 -8.84 17.80
C LYS A 14 -9.55 -7.66 18.50
N ILE A 15 -9.24 -6.44 18.09
CA ILE A 15 -9.69 -5.18 18.73
C ILE A 15 -10.25 -4.16 17.73
N ALA A 16 -10.61 -4.59 16.53
CA ALA A 16 -11.03 -3.67 15.46
C ALA A 16 -12.30 -2.88 15.81
N ASP A 17 -13.19 -3.44 16.64
CA ASP A 17 -14.32 -2.72 17.22
C ASP A 17 -13.89 -1.54 18.11
N LEU A 18 -12.87 -1.73 18.95
CA LEU A 18 -12.29 -0.68 19.79
C LEU A 18 -11.58 0.38 18.96
N LEU A 19 -10.82 -0.04 17.94
CA LEU A 19 -10.17 0.88 16.99
C LEU A 19 -11.20 1.80 16.32
N LYS A 20 -12.28 1.21 15.80
CA LYS A 20 -13.41 1.95 15.22
C LYS A 20 -14.06 2.90 16.22
N ALA A 21 -14.39 2.42 17.42
CA ALA A 21 -15.07 3.22 18.45
C ALA A 21 -14.28 4.46 18.86
N ASN A 22 -12.95 4.39 18.80
CA ASN A 22 -12.06 5.50 19.14
C ASN A 22 -11.66 6.37 17.93
N GLY A 23 -12.02 5.96 16.72
CA GLY A 23 -11.60 6.61 15.48
C GLY A 23 -10.08 6.54 15.29
N THR A 24 -9.49 5.40 15.66
CA THR A 24 -8.07 5.07 15.51
C THR A 24 -7.93 4.01 14.42
N GLY A 25 -7.02 4.21 13.48
CA GLY A 25 -6.68 3.25 12.44
C GLY A 25 -5.62 2.25 12.87
N ALA A 26 -5.34 1.30 11.99
CA ALA A 26 -4.27 0.32 12.14
C ALA A 26 -3.45 0.25 10.86
N ALA A 27 -2.16 0.54 10.97
CA ALA A 27 -1.17 0.27 9.94
C ALA A 27 -0.63 -1.14 10.18
N GLU A 28 -0.88 -2.04 9.24
CA GLU A 28 -0.63 -3.46 9.36
C GLU A 28 0.26 -3.98 8.21
N TRP A 29 0.76 -5.20 8.38
CA TRP A 29 1.39 -5.98 7.31
C TRP A 29 0.38 -6.92 6.65
N ALA A 30 0.69 -7.35 5.41
CA ALA A 30 -0.16 -8.30 4.69
C ALA A 30 -0.04 -9.73 5.23
N ASP A 31 1.18 -10.18 5.52
CA ASP A 31 1.45 -11.58 5.89
C ASP A 31 2.65 -11.79 6.82
N TRP A 32 3.22 -10.73 7.39
CA TRP A 32 4.33 -10.82 8.35
C TRP A 32 3.83 -11.13 9.77
N GLY A 33 4.30 -12.24 10.32
CA GLY A 33 4.04 -12.65 11.69
C GLY A 33 4.76 -13.96 12.05
N GLY A 34 4.54 -14.46 13.26
CA GLY A 34 5.22 -15.65 13.79
C GLY A 34 6.72 -15.52 14.04
N PHE A 35 7.28 -14.31 13.96
CA PHE A 35 8.73 -14.04 14.13
C PHE A 35 9.10 -13.70 15.58
N LYS A 36 8.12 -13.36 16.42
CA LYS A 36 8.24 -13.08 17.86
C LYS A 36 6.96 -13.54 18.58
N MET A 37 7.05 -13.68 19.91
CA MET A 37 5.89 -14.00 20.77
C MET A 37 4.70 -13.05 20.57
N GLU A 38 4.96 -11.75 20.39
CA GLU A 38 3.92 -10.72 20.16
C GLU A 38 3.22 -10.81 18.79
N SER A 39 3.73 -11.66 17.89
CA SER A 39 3.23 -11.83 16.52
C SER A 39 2.70 -13.24 16.26
N LEU A 40 2.56 -14.06 17.31
CA LEU A 40 2.32 -15.49 17.16
C LEU A 40 0.91 -15.81 16.65
N ASP A 41 -0.11 -15.03 17.03
CA ASP A 41 -1.47 -15.20 16.53
C ASP A 41 -1.74 -14.33 15.28
N SER A 42 -0.70 -13.93 14.55
CA SER A 42 -0.88 -13.22 13.29
C SER A 42 -1.72 -14.05 12.31
N VAL A 43 -2.65 -13.40 11.61
CA VAL A 43 -3.42 -14.01 10.53
C VAL A 43 -3.28 -13.18 9.26
N LYS A 44 -3.17 -13.85 8.09
CA LYS A 44 -3.03 -13.15 6.79
C LYS A 44 -4.23 -12.25 6.44
N ALA A 45 -5.38 -12.51 7.06
CA ALA A 45 -6.60 -11.73 6.87
C ALA A 45 -6.73 -10.56 7.87
N ASN A 46 -5.71 -10.25 8.69
CA ASN A 46 -5.76 -9.22 9.74
C ASN A 46 -6.34 -7.91 9.21
N LEU A 47 -5.72 -7.36 8.16
CA LEU A 47 -6.08 -6.09 7.55
C LEU A 47 -7.51 -6.10 7.00
N ALA A 48 -7.87 -7.19 6.33
CA ALA A 48 -9.21 -7.38 5.79
C ALA A 48 -10.28 -7.47 6.89
N ILE A 49 -10.00 -8.14 8.02
CA ILE A 49 -10.92 -8.23 9.15
C ILE A 49 -11.07 -6.86 9.82
N THR A 50 -9.95 -6.15 10.04
CA THR A 50 -9.95 -4.81 10.60
C THR A 50 -10.81 -3.85 9.77
N ASP A 51 -10.64 -3.85 8.44
CA ASP A 51 -11.45 -3.06 7.51
C ASP A 51 -12.93 -3.47 7.53
N ALA A 52 -13.23 -4.77 7.49
CA ALA A 52 -14.59 -5.30 7.48
C ALA A 52 -15.38 -4.95 8.76
N MET A 53 -14.71 -4.81 9.90
CA MET A 53 -15.33 -4.33 11.15
C MET A 53 -15.59 -2.82 11.14
N GLY A 54 -15.05 -2.09 10.16
CA GLY A 54 -15.21 -0.66 9.95
C GLY A 54 -14.16 0.19 10.67
N ALA A 55 -13.08 -0.42 11.16
CA ALA A 55 -11.88 0.33 11.53
C ALA A 55 -11.12 0.72 10.26
N ARG A 56 -10.35 1.80 10.34
CA ARG A 56 -9.55 2.26 9.20
C ARG A 56 -8.25 1.46 9.12
N ALA A 57 -8.22 0.43 8.29
CA ALA A 57 -7.02 -0.36 8.05
C ALA A 57 -6.15 0.25 6.94
N MET A 58 -4.83 0.11 7.05
CA MET A 58 -3.88 0.54 6.03
C MET A 58 -2.67 -0.39 6.01
N ILE A 59 -1.98 -0.46 4.88
CA ILE A 59 -0.76 -1.24 4.74
C ILE A 59 0.45 -0.35 5.08
N HIS A 60 1.48 -0.91 5.70
CA HIS A 60 2.82 -0.35 5.67
C HIS A 60 3.86 -1.43 5.37
N SER A 61 5.06 -1.01 4.96
CA SER A 61 6.15 -1.94 4.65
C SER A 61 7.06 -2.19 5.85
N ASP A 62 7.18 -1.21 6.76
CA ASP A 62 8.21 -1.18 7.81
C ASP A 62 9.65 -1.31 7.28
N SER A 63 9.85 -0.93 6.01
CA SER A 63 11.02 -1.39 5.26
C SER A 63 12.13 -0.36 5.10
N ALA A 64 13.34 -0.86 4.84
CA ALA A 64 14.34 -0.17 4.03
C ALA A 64 14.12 -0.32 2.50
N ASP A 65 13.63 -1.47 2.01
CA ASP A 65 13.57 -1.77 0.55
C ASP A 65 12.19 -2.15 -0.02
N GLY A 66 11.19 -2.36 0.85
CA GLY A 66 9.84 -2.85 0.52
C GLY A 66 8.81 -1.75 0.23
N ALA A 67 9.14 -0.48 0.46
CA ALA A 67 8.23 0.66 0.29
C ALA A 67 7.72 0.79 -1.16
N GLN A 68 8.50 0.31 -2.15
CA GLN A 68 8.15 0.37 -3.57
C GLN A 68 7.14 -0.71 -4.03
N ARG A 69 6.68 -1.60 -3.14
CA ARG A 69 5.83 -2.76 -3.51
C ARG A 69 4.54 -2.86 -2.70
N LEU A 70 4.10 -1.79 -2.05
CA LEU A 70 2.89 -1.80 -1.20
C LEU A 70 1.61 -2.18 -1.97
N ASN A 71 1.54 -1.94 -3.28
CA ASN A 71 0.46 -2.43 -4.13
C ASN A 71 0.36 -3.97 -4.14
N GLN A 72 1.50 -4.66 -4.10
CA GLN A 72 1.53 -6.13 -4.02
C GLN A 72 1.13 -6.61 -2.62
N GLU A 73 1.55 -5.91 -1.56
CA GLU A 73 1.15 -6.21 -0.19
C GLU A 73 -0.37 -6.05 0.00
N VAL A 74 -0.97 -4.99 -0.56
CA VAL A 74 -2.43 -4.83 -0.59
C VAL A 74 -3.10 -5.95 -1.37
N ALA A 75 -2.55 -6.36 -2.50
CA ALA A 75 -3.10 -7.49 -3.26
C ALA A 75 -3.13 -8.77 -2.40
N LYS A 76 -2.05 -9.09 -1.68
CA LYS A 76 -2.01 -10.23 -0.75
C LYS A 76 -3.09 -10.14 0.32
N ALA A 77 -3.21 -8.99 0.99
CA ALA A 77 -4.20 -8.78 2.04
C ALA A 77 -5.65 -8.91 1.51
N MET A 78 -5.91 -8.33 0.33
CA MET A 78 -7.21 -8.42 -0.35
C MET A 78 -7.56 -9.88 -0.67
N TYR A 79 -6.63 -10.65 -1.24
CA TYR A 79 -6.84 -12.07 -1.55
C TYR A 79 -7.02 -12.92 -0.29
N ALA A 80 -6.25 -12.66 0.78
CA ALA A 80 -6.38 -13.35 2.05
C ALA A 80 -7.75 -13.09 2.70
N GLY A 81 -8.23 -11.84 2.69
CA GLY A 81 -9.57 -11.48 3.15
C GLY A 81 -10.69 -12.15 2.36
N ARG A 82 -10.59 -12.15 1.02
CA ARG A 82 -11.55 -12.86 0.15
C ARG A 82 -11.56 -14.37 0.43
N ALA A 83 -10.39 -14.98 0.63
CA ALA A 83 -10.28 -16.39 0.99
C ALA A 83 -10.90 -16.70 2.38
N ALA A 84 -10.89 -15.73 3.29
CA ALA A 84 -11.59 -15.80 4.58
C ALA A 84 -13.10 -15.51 4.49
N GLY A 85 -13.65 -15.32 3.29
CA GLY A 85 -15.09 -15.08 3.07
C GLY A 85 -15.51 -13.62 3.18
N ILE A 86 -14.57 -12.68 3.26
CA ILE A 86 -14.87 -11.24 3.32
C ILE A 86 -14.99 -10.69 1.90
N ASN A 87 -16.09 -10.01 1.60
CA ASN A 87 -16.26 -9.34 0.32
C ASN A 87 -15.47 -8.03 0.28
N ILE A 88 -14.38 -8.01 -0.50
CA ILE A 88 -13.48 -6.87 -0.61
C ILE A 88 -13.38 -6.48 -2.08
N THR A 89 -13.80 -5.27 -2.39
CA THR A 89 -13.65 -4.68 -3.73
C THR A 89 -12.24 -4.13 -3.94
N GLU A 90 -11.85 -3.98 -5.19
CA GLU A 90 -10.56 -3.33 -5.52
C GLU A 90 -10.53 -1.84 -5.10
N ASP A 91 -11.68 -1.17 -5.10
CA ASP A 91 -11.82 0.21 -4.58
C ASP A 91 -11.57 0.27 -3.06
N GLN A 92 -12.06 -0.70 -2.29
CA GLN A 92 -11.71 -0.79 -0.87
C GLN A 92 -10.23 -1.07 -0.67
N ALA A 93 -9.68 -2.03 -1.43
CA ALA A 93 -8.29 -2.42 -1.30
C ALA A 93 -7.32 -1.27 -1.62
N ILE A 94 -7.58 -0.49 -2.68
CA ILE A 94 -6.65 0.61 -3.06
C ILE A 94 -6.57 1.68 -1.98
N ARG A 95 -7.67 1.92 -1.24
CA ARG A 95 -7.70 2.88 -0.11
C ARG A 95 -6.69 2.53 0.98
N TRP A 96 -6.39 1.25 1.18
CA TRP A 96 -5.44 0.80 2.22
C TRP A 96 -4.01 1.27 1.99
N LEU A 97 -3.64 1.64 0.75
CA LEU A 97 -2.32 2.19 0.43
C LEU A 97 -2.34 3.65 -0.05
N THR A 98 -3.52 4.27 -0.15
CA THR A 98 -3.68 5.66 -0.64
C THR A 98 -4.31 6.57 0.43
N ILE A 99 -5.63 6.66 0.47
CA ILE A 99 -6.34 7.65 1.32
C ILE A 99 -6.27 7.31 2.81
N ASN A 100 -6.21 6.04 3.19
CA ASN A 100 -6.12 5.65 4.60
C ASN A 100 -4.78 6.04 5.25
N PRO A 101 -3.62 5.77 4.63
CA PRO A 101 -2.36 6.28 5.16
C PRO A 101 -2.25 7.81 5.05
N ALA A 102 -2.80 8.45 4.01
CA ALA A 102 -2.90 9.92 3.95
C ALA A 102 -3.65 10.50 5.16
N TRP A 103 -4.78 9.87 5.52
CA TRP A 103 -5.54 10.23 6.71
C TRP A 103 -4.73 10.01 8.00
N ALA A 104 -3.97 8.91 8.11
CA ALA A 104 -3.17 8.67 9.30
C ALA A 104 -2.10 9.75 9.51
N LEU A 105 -1.59 10.32 8.41
CA LEU A 105 -0.62 11.41 8.39
C LEU A 105 -1.24 12.82 8.50
N ASP A 106 -2.57 12.92 8.52
CA ASP A 106 -3.31 14.20 8.47
C ASP A 106 -3.02 15.02 7.21
N LEU A 107 -2.98 14.32 6.07
CA LEU A 107 -2.72 14.88 4.75
C LEU A 107 -3.79 14.45 3.72
N ASP A 108 -4.91 13.89 4.17
CA ASP A 108 -5.97 13.40 3.28
C ASP A 108 -6.71 14.52 2.53
N ASP A 109 -6.55 15.78 2.93
CA ASP A 109 -6.97 16.97 2.20
C ASP A 109 -6.01 17.33 1.04
N ARG A 110 -4.80 16.76 1.01
CA ARG A 110 -3.74 17.07 0.03
C ARG A 110 -3.36 15.90 -0.86
N ILE A 111 -3.39 14.66 -0.36
CA ILE A 111 -2.93 13.46 -1.09
C ILE A 111 -3.87 12.27 -0.89
N GLY A 112 -3.60 11.17 -1.59
CA GLY A 112 -4.25 9.86 -1.36
C GLY A 112 -5.55 9.63 -2.14
N SER A 113 -6.06 10.60 -2.90
CA SER A 113 -7.13 10.40 -3.88
C SER A 113 -7.02 11.36 -5.07
N ILE A 114 -7.68 11.02 -6.18
CA ILE A 114 -7.72 11.85 -7.39
C ILE A 114 -8.95 12.76 -7.30
N GLU A 115 -8.76 13.94 -6.74
CA GLU A 115 -9.80 14.96 -6.54
C GLU A 115 -9.25 16.35 -6.88
N VAL A 116 -10.12 17.25 -7.35
CA VAL A 116 -9.73 18.64 -7.63
C VAL A 116 -9.26 19.31 -6.35
N GLY A 117 -8.10 19.98 -6.41
CA GLY A 117 -7.50 20.69 -5.28
C GLY A 117 -6.42 19.90 -4.53
N LYS A 118 -6.29 18.59 -4.77
CA LYS A 118 -5.22 17.76 -4.22
C LYS A 118 -3.95 17.81 -5.07
N ASN A 119 -2.83 17.41 -4.48
CA ASN A 119 -1.55 17.26 -5.18
C ASN A 119 -1.70 16.29 -6.35
N ALA A 120 -1.06 16.61 -7.48
CA ALA A 120 -1.02 15.76 -8.65
C ALA A 120 0.05 14.65 -8.51
N ASP A 121 -0.08 13.85 -7.45
CA ASP A 121 0.74 12.68 -7.15
C ASP A 121 0.08 11.44 -7.76
N VAL A 122 0.50 11.07 -8.98
CA VAL A 122 -0.21 10.08 -9.81
C VAL A 122 0.77 9.06 -10.37
N VAL A 123 0.34 7.80 -10.41
CA VAL A 123 1.05 6.73 -11.12
C VAL A 123 0.18 6.20 -12.24
N LEU A 124 0.69 6.25 -13.47
CA LEU A 124 0.13 5.50 -14.58
C LEU A 124 0.68 4.08 -14.56
N TRP A 125 -0.20 3.10 -14.46
CA TRP A 125 0.15 1.69 -14.47
C TRP A 125 -0.18 1.06 -15.82
N SER A 126 0.64 0.10 -16.25
CA SER A 126 0.43 -0.66 -17.50
C SER A 126 -0.78 -1.60 -17.46
N GLY A 127 -1.53 -1.63 -16.35
CA GLY A 127 -2.63 -2.53 -16.07
C GLY A 127 -3.09 -2.39 -14.62
N ASN A 128 -3.82 -3.39 -14.12
CA ASN A 128 -4.28 -3.38 -12.73
C ASN A 128 -3.09 -3.36 -11.75
N PRO A 129 -2.99 -2.39 -10.82
CA PRO A 129 -1.85 -2.26 -9.91
C PRO A 129 -1.68 -3.45 -8.96
N PHE A 130 -2.69 -4.29 -8.76
CA PHE A 130 -2.60 -5.50 -7.93
C PHE A 130 -2.00 -6.71 -8.65
N SER A 131 -1.74 -6.62 -9.95
CA SER A 131 -1.05 -7.66 -10.71
C SER A 131 0.47 -7.56 -10.55
N ILE A 132 1.13 -8.69 -10.33
CA ILE A 132 2.61 -8.78 -10.31
C ILE A 132 3.27 -8.50 -11.68
N TYR A 133 2.50 -8.60 -12.77
CA TYR A 133 2.96 -8.30 -14.13
C TYR A 133 2.89 -6.81 -14.47
N THR A 134 2.07 -6.05 -13.74
CA THR A 134 1.89 -4.63 -13.96
C THR A 134 3.14 -3.85 -13.57
N LYS A 135 3.48 -2.84 -14.37
CA LYS A 135 4.60 -1.93 -14.15
C LYS A 135 4.11 -0.50 -14.07
N ALA A 136 4.74 0.31 -13.23
CA ALA A 136 4.57 1.75 -13.31
C ALA A 136 5.15 2.21 -14.65
N GLU A 137 4.32 2.84 -15.48
CA GLU A 137 4.73 3.41 -16.76
C GLU A 137 5.25 4.82 -16.55
N LYS A 138 4.53 5.62 -15.76
CA LYS A 138 4.89 7.01 -15.46
C LYS A 138 4.51 7.37 -14.03
N VAL A 139 5.30 8.22 -13.40
CA VAL A 139 5.05 8.75 -12.06
C VAL A 139 5.15 10.27 -12.08
N TRP A 140 4.14 10.92 -11.55
CA TRP A 140 4.13 12.36 -11.29
C TRP A 140 4.10 12.61 -9.79
N ILE A 141 4.87 13.60 -9.33
CA ILE A 141 4.84 14.13 -7.97
C ILE A 141 4.66 15.64 -8.08
N ASP A 142 3.67 16.19 -7.38
CA ASP A 142 3.25 17.59 -7.47
C ASP A 142 3.03 18.07 -8.93
N GLY A 143 2.61 17.16 -9.82
CA GLY A 143 2.39 17.42 -11.25
C GLY A 143 3.65 17.40 -12.13
N ALA A 144 4.84 17.30 -11.54
CA ALA A 144 6.08 17.10 -12.29
C ALA A 144 6.29 15.61 -12.58
N MET A 145 6.59 15.26 -13.84
CA MET A 145 6.90 13.87 -14.21
C MET A 145 8.31 13.52 -13.72
N LEU A 146 8.42 12.58 -12.79
CA LEU A 146 9.70 12.17 -12.18
C LEU A 146 10.16 10.77 -12.61
N PHE A 147 9.32 10.02 -13.31
CA PHE A 147 9.68 8.73 -13.87
C PHE A 147 8.90 8.49 -15.17
N ASP A 148 9.60 8.07 -16.22
CA ASP A 148 8.99 7.57 -17.46
C ASP A 148 9.73 6.30 -17.91
N ARG A 149 9.04 5.16 -17.85
CA ARG A 149 9.59 3.85 -18.23
C ARG A 149 10.07 3.79 -19.68
N SER A 150 9.54 4.64 -20.55
CA SER A 150 9.92 4.69 -21.96
C SER A 150 11.17 5.53 -22.21
N ASP A 151 11.58 6.38 -21.25
CA ASP A 151 12.76 7.24 -21.37
C ASP A 151 14.05 6.40 -21.38
N PRO A 152 14.83 6.41 -22.48
CA PRO A 152 16.10 5.70 -22.54
C PRO A 152 17.15 6.19 -21.53
N ALA A 153 17.06 7.44 -21.06
CA ALA A 153 18.00 8.03 -20.12
C ALA A 153 17.83 7.49 -18.68
N GLU A 154 16.62 7.04 -18.32
CA GLU A 154 16.32 6.48 -16.99
C GLU A 154 16.39 4.95 -16.93
N LYS A 155 16.70 4.29 -18.06
CA LYS A 155 16.90 2.84 -18.07
C LYS A 155 18.24 2.50 -17.44
N TRP A 156 18.19 1.77 -16.32
CA TRP A 156 19.35 1.06 -15.79
C TRP A 156 19.91 0.14 -16.87
N ARG A 157 21.10 0.47 -17.38
CA ARG A 157 21.86 -0.46 -18.21
C ARG A 157 22.36 -1.55 -17.30
N THR A 158 21.91 -2.78 -17.54
CA THR A 158 22.49 -3.92 -16.82
C THR A 158 23.92 -4.09 -17.31
N ASP A 159 24.82 -4.54 -16.44
CA ASP A 159 26.17 -4.92 -16.83
C ASP A 159 26.20 -6.04 -17.87
N PHE A 160 25.13 -6.85 -17.96
CA PHE A 160 24.92 -7.82 -19.05
C PHE A 160 24.72 -7.19 -20.44
N GLU A 161 24.42 -5.89 -20.53
CA GLU A 161 24.26 -5.16 -21.79
C GLU A 161 25.54 -4.42 -22.23
N LEU A 162 26.59 -4.39 -21.38
CA LEU A 162 27.88 -3.81 -21.72
C LEU A 162 28.51 -4.54 -22.91
N GLY A 163 28.72 -3.81 -24.01
CA GLY A 163 29.35 -4.32 -25.24
C GLY A 163 28.39 -4.89 -26.29
N VAL A 164 27.09 -5.07 -25.98
CA VAL A 164 26.08 -5.51 -26.96
C VAL A 164 25.39 -4.31 -27.62
N VAL A 165 25.15 -3.25 -26.86
CA VAL A 165 24.52 -2.01 -27.36
C VAL A 165 25.58 -0.94 -27.49
N ARG A 166 25.83 -0.44 -28.72
CA ARG A 166 26.79 0.65 -28.94
C ARG A 166 26.38 1.89 -28.16
N GLU A 167 27.34 2.50 -27.47
CA GLU A 167 27.19 3.82 -26.88
C GLU A 167 26.87 4.84 -27.98
N LYS A 168 25.94 5.75 -27.71
CA LYS A 168 25.58 6.84 -28.62
C LYS A 168 26.50 8.02 -28.38
#